data_AF-A0A0S7X0F9-F1
#
_entry.id   AF-A0A0S7X0F9-F1
#
_cell.length_a   1.000
_cell.length_b   1.000
_cell.length_c   1.000
_cell.angle_alpha   90.00
_cell.angle_beta   90.00
_cell.angle_gamma   90.00
#
_symmetry.space_group_name_H-M   'P 1'
#
loop_
_entity.id
_entity.type
_entity.pdbx_description
1 polymer ?
#
loop_
_entity_poly.entity_id
_entity_poly.type
_entity_poly.pdbx_seq_one_letter_code
_entity_poly.pdbx_strand_id
1 'polypeptide(L)'
;MYIIIAIGIIVLFGFFSWVFKISQESQKYQESKERIDNLDKEEEEFKEEREKWKRKLEERKQAIEQIAKEKSEGFPWLAKAFADYFYFKNLEEANYLETKPHPARKSAEKVREIARKRREVEKQFRIVKYLLHYYENLFPWLVDFRGEDLDDLIKQILEKPKKGGEYEIEGYDPARKWLTKGEYEKLPQAEKFQLALDRYWSKKKSRWEIGRDYERYVGYLYETDKYNVYYQGIVEGLADLGRDVIATKDDKVDVIQCKYWSQHKVIHEKHICQFKGTVLKYVIENPDKKVFGRFFTSTKLSDTAKKFAKALEIDFIEDFKLKPYPSIKCNVSRKNNEKIYHLPFDQQYDRTIIEQERNECYVKTVPEAEKLGYRRAFRWQGENKNN
;
A
#
# COMPACT_ATOMS: atom_id res chain seq x y z
N MET A 1 -61.75 -9.09 -97.42
CA MET A 1 -60.84 -7.92 -97.28
C MET A 1 -60.52 -7.60 -95.82
N TYR A 2 -61.52 -7.48 -94.93
CA TYR A 2 -61.31 -7.17 -93.50
C TYR A 2 -60.49 -8.19 -92.68
N ILE A 3 -60.58 -9.48 -92.99
CA ILE A 3 -59.85 -10.54 -92.26
C ILE A 3 -58.32 -10.44 -92.44
N ILE A 4 -57.85 -10.09 -93.64
CA ILE A 4 -56.41 -9.96 -93.95
C ILE A 4 -55.81 -8.75 -93.22
N ILE A 5 -56.56 -7.65 -93.11
CA ILE A 5 -56.14 -6.46 -92.38
C ILE A 5 -56.08 -6.75 -90.86
N ALA A 6 -57.05 -7.49 -90.32
CA ALA A 6 -57.04 -7.90 -88.91
C ALA A 6 -55.84 -8.81 -88.57
N ILE A 7 -55.51 -9.78 -89.44
CA ILE A 7 -54.32 -10.64 -89.28
C ILE A 7 -53.03 -9.81 -89.35
N GLY A 8 -52.94 -8.86 -90.28
CA GLY A 8 -51.78 -7.96 -90.40
C GLY A 8 -51.56 -7.10 -89.15
N ILE A 9 -52.64 -6.60 -88.54
CA ILE A 9 -52.58 -5.82 -87.29
C ILE A 9 -52.12 -6.71 -86.13
N ILE A 10 -52.59 -7.95 -86.01
CA ILE A 10 -52.18 -8.88 -84.96
C ILE A 10 -50.69 -9.24 -85.09
N VAL A 11 -50.21 -9.46 -86.31
CA VAL A 11 -48.78 -9.75 -86.56
C VAL A 11 -47.92 -8.54 -86.24
N LEU A 12 -48.34 -7.32 -86.61
CA LEU A 12 -47.65 -6.08 -86.25
C LEU A 12 -47.61 -5.85 -84.74
N PHE A 13 -48.72 -6.10 -84.03
CA PHE A 13 -48.78 -5.98 -82.58
C PHE A 13 -47.91 -7.03 -81.88
N GLY A 14 -47.87 -8.26 -82.40
CA GLY A 14 -46.97 -9.32 -81.93
C GLY A 14 -45.50 -8.96 -82.13
N PHE A 15 -45.15 -8.39 -83.29
CA PHE A 15 -43.79 -7.91 -83.57
C PHE A 15 -43.40 -6.75 -82.65
N PHE A 16 -44.28 -5.77 -82.44
CA PHE A 16 -44.03 -4.65 -81.53
C PHE A 16 -43.87 -5.11 -80.08
N SER A 17 -44.70 -6.05 -79.63
CA SER A 17 -44.61 -6.65 -78.30
C SER A 17 -43.29 -7.42 -78.12
N TRP A 18 -42.85 -8.15 -79.15
CA TRP A 18 -41.57 -8.87 -79.15
C TRP A 18 -40.37 -7.92 -79.09
N VAL A 19 -40.35 -6.86 -79.91
CA VAL A 19 -39.29 -5.83 -79.88
C VAL A 19 -39.27 -5.10 -78.53
N PHE A 20 -40.44 -4.76 -77.98
CA PHE A 20 -40.52 -4.12 -76.66
C PHE A 20 -40.01 -5.04 -75.54
N LYS A 21 -40.29 -6.34 -75.61
CA LYS A 21 -39.76 -7.34 -74.67
C LYS A 21 -38.25 -7.46 -74.75
N ILE A 22 -37.68 -7.51 -75.97
CA ILE A 22 -36.22 -7.54 -76.18
C ILE A 22 -35.55 -6.27 -75.66
N SER A 23 -36.17 -5.10 -75.87
CA SER A 23 -35.67 -3.83 -75.33
C SER A 23 -35.62 -3.85 -73.79
N GLN A 24 -36.69 -4.33 -73.13
CA GLN A 24 -36.72 -4.48 -71.68
C GLN A 24 -35.70 -5.51 -71.16
N GLU A 25 -35.52 -6.64 -71.86
CA GLU A 25 -34.52 -7.65 -71.49
C GLU A 25 -33.10 -7.13 -71.69
N SER A 26 -32.84 -6.34 -72.73
CA SER A 26 -31.55 -5.67 -72.97
C SER A 26 -31.25 -4.64 -71.88
N GLN A 27 -32.25 -3.88 -71.44
CA GLN A 27 -32.07 -2.89 -70.37
C GLN A 27 -31.78 -3.58 -69.03
N LYS A 28 -32.53 -4.64 -68.69
CA LYS A 28 -32.25 -5.47 -67.51
C LYS A 28 -30.87 -6.13 -67.58
N TYR A 29 -30.44 -6.56 -68.77
CA TYR A 29 -29.11 -7.12 -68.97
C TYR A 29 -28.01 -6.08 -68.71
N GLN A 30 -28.17 -4.84 -69.20
CA GLN A 30 -27.24 -3.75 -68.94
C GLN A 30 -27.17 -3.38 -67.45
N GLU A 31 -28.31 -3.23 -66.76
CA GLU A 31 -28.35 -2.98 -65.32
C GLU A 31 -27.71 -4.11 -64.51
N SER A 32 -27.96 -5.37 -64.90
CA SER A 32 -27.34 -6.53 -64.24
C SER A 32 -25.84 -6.58 -64.45
N LYS A 33 -25.35 -6.17 -65.63
CA LYS A 33 -23.93 -6.13 -65.97
C LYS A 33 -23.21 -5.03 -65.18
N GLU A 34 -23.77 -3.83 -65.11
CA GLU A 34 -23.21 -2.75 -64.28
C GLU A 34 -23.16 -3.12 -62.80
N ARG A 35 -24.17 -3.84 -62.30
CA ARG A 35 -24.18 -4.34 -60.93
C ARG A 35 -23.09 -5.38 -60.69
N ILE A 36 -22.86 -6.30 -61.63
CA ILE A 36 -21.78 -7.29 -61.56
C ILE A 36 -20.42 -6.59 -61.59
N ASP A 37 -20.21 -5.66 -62.52
CA ASP A 37 -18.95 -4.90 -62.64
C ASP A 37 -18.64 -4.09 -61.37
N ASN A 38 -19.65 -3.55 -60.68
CA ASN A 38 -19.48 -2.87 -59.39
C ASN A 38 -19.18 -3.84 -58.24
N LEU A 39 -19.84 -5.01 -58.21
CA LEU A 39 -19.56 -6.04 -57.22
C LEU A 39 -18.14 -6.61 -57.36
N ASP A 40 -17.67 -6.78 -58.59
CA ASP A 40 -16.31 -7.24 -58.87
C ASP A 40 -15.27 -6.23 -58.36
N LYS A 41 -15.52 -4.92 -58.53
CA LYS A 41 -14.66 -3.86 -57.96
C LYS A 41 -14.66 -3.85 -56.43
N GLU A 42 -15.83 -3.94 -55.80
CA GLU A 42 -15.92 -4.03 -54.34
C GLU A 42 -15.18 -5.28 -53.82
N GLU A 43 -15.29 -6.41 -54.52
CA GLU A 43 -14.60 -7.64 -54.15
C GLU A 43 -13.07 -7.49 -54.23
N GLU A 44 -12.55 -6.80 -55.25
CA GLU A 44 -11.13 -6.46 -55.36
C GLU A 44 -10.66 -5.54 -54.23
N GLU A 45 -11.40 -4.47 -53.93
CA GLU A 45 -11.08 -3.56 -52.81
C GLU A 45 -11.07 -4.31 -51.46
N PHE A 46 -12.07 -5.16 -51.20
CA PHE A 46 -12.12 -5.99 -50.00
C PHE A 46 -11.00 -7.05 -49.95
N LYS A 47 -10.53 -7.54 -51.10
CA LYS A 47 -9.36 -8.45 -51.16
C LYS A 47 -8.09 -7.69 -50.78
N GLU A 48 -7.86 -6.52 -51.34
CA GLU A 48 -6.70 -5.69 -51.01
C GLU A 48 -6.68 -5.28 -49.54
N GLU A 49 -7.83 -4.89 -48.99
CA GLU A 49 -7.92 -4.50 -47.59
C GLU A 49 -7.66 -5.70 -46.66
N ARG A 50 -8.21 -6.88 -46.98
CA ARG A 50 -7.94 -8.13 -46.24
C ARG A 50 -6.46 -8.49 -46.27
N GLU A 51 -5.80 -8.39 -47.41
CA GLU A 51 -4.35 -8.67 -47.52
C GLU A 51 -3.51 -7.67 -46.73
N LYS A 52 -3.90 -6.39 -46.69
CA LYS A 52 -3.26 -5.38 -45.84
C LYS A 52 -3.44 -5.69 -44.35
N TRP A 53 -4.62 -6.10 -43.93
CA TRP A 53 -4.89 -6.50 -42.55
C TRP A 53 -4.16 -7.78 -42.14
N LYS A 54 -4.11 -8.79 -43.01
CA LYS A 54 -3.33 -10.01 -42.79
C LYS A 54 -1.84 -9.69 -42.61
N ARG A 55 -1.27 -8.84 -43.46
CA ARG A 55 0.13 -8.42 -43.35
C ARG A 55 0.44 -7.73 -42.03
N LYS A 56 -0.42 -6.78 -41.61
CA LYS A 56 -0.30 -6.13 -40.29
C LYS A 56 -0.44 -7.12 -39.13
N LEU A 57 -1.30 -8.12 -39.27
CA LEU A 57 -1.48 -9.14 -38.24
C LEU A 57 -0.24 -10.04 -38.14
N GLU A 58 0.36 -10.40 -39.27
CA GLU A 58 1.56 -11.23 -39.35
C GLU A 58 2.79 -10.51 -38.78
N GLU A 59 2.99 -9.24 -39.14
CA GLU A 59 4.02 -8.38 -38.55
C GLU A 59 3.88 -8.29 -37.01
N ARG A 60 2.64 -8.16 -36.51
CA ARG A 60 2.36 -8.15 -35.07
C ARG A 60 2.65 -9.50 -34.41
N LYS A 61 2.30 -10.61 -35.07
CA LYS A 61 2.58 -11.96 -34.56
C LYS A 61 4.08 -12.21 -34.46
N GLN A 62 4.82 -11.88 -35.51
CA GLN A 62 6.29 -12.01 -35.51
C GLN A 62 6.94 -11.16 -34.42
N ALA A 63 6.47 -9.93 -34.20
CA ALA A 63 6.94 -9.09 -33.10
C ALA A 63 6.65 -9.73 -31.73
N ILE A 64 5.48 -10.33 -31.54
CA ILE A 64 5.11 -11.02 -30.29
C ILE A 64 5.95 -12.30 -30.08
N GLU A 65 6.19 -13.08 -31.14
CA GLU A 65 7.05 -14.27 -31.07
C GLU A 65 8.50 -13.91 -30.77
N GLN A 66 8.99 -12.80 -31.31
CA GLN A 66 10.31 -12.26 -30.99
C GLN A 66 10.40 -11.84 -29.51
N ILE A 67 9.37 -11.16 -28.99
CA ILE A 67 9.23 -10.83 -27.55
C ILE A 67 9.24 -12.09 -26.68
N ALA A 68 8.60 -13.17 -27.12
CA ALA A 68 8.57 -14.43 -26.39
C ALA A 68 9.93 -15.15 -26.38
N LYS A 69 10.69 -15.07 -27.49
CA LYS A 69 12.03 -15.68 -27.62
C LYS A 69 13.10 -14.94 -26.83
N GLU A 70 13.04 -13.61 -26.76
CA GLU A 70 14.05 -12.75 -26.10
C GLU A 70 13.86 -12.62 -24.58
N LYS A 71 12.96 -13.43 -23.98
CA LYS A 71 12.75 -13.55 -22.52
C LYS A 71 14.04 -13.86 -21.74
N SER A 72 15.10 -14.34 -22.41
CA SER A 72 16.42 -14.63 -21.87
C SER A 72 17.29 -13.39 -21.55
N GLU A 73 17.01 -12.21 -22.09
CA GLU A 73 17.80 -10.98 -21.81
C GLU A 73 17.38 -10.22 -20.53
N GLY A 74 16.30 -10.66 -19.89
CA GLY A 74 15.85 -10.15 -18.60
C GLY A 74 15.02 -8.86 -18.63
N PHE A 75 14.77 -8.28 -17.45
CA PHE A 75 13.84 -7.18 -17.23
C PHE A 75 14.14 -5.87 -18.00
N PRO A 76 15.41 -5.43 -18.20
CA PRO A 76 15.71 -4.18 -18.89
C PRO A 76 15.28 -4.15 -20.36
N TRP A 77 15.37 -5.28 -21.06
CA TRP A 77 14.99 -5.39 -22.46
C TRP A 77 13.46 -5.33 -22.62
N LEU A 78 12.71 -6.10 -21.81
CA LEU A 78 11.25 -6.07 -21.84
C LEU A 78 10.69 -4.67 -21.52
N ALA A 79 11.29 -3.98 -20.54
CA ALA A 79 10.94 -2.60 -20.21
C ALA A 79 11.14 -1.65 -21.39
N LYS A 80 12.26 -1.81 -22.13
CA LYS A 80 12.54 -1.04 -23.34
C LYS A 80 11.54 -1.34 -24.46
N ALA A 81 11.22 -2.60 -24.71
CA ALA A 81 10.24 -2.99 -25.74
C ALA A 81 8.84 -2.38 -25.48
N PHE A 82 8.38 -2.39 -24.22
CA PHE A 82 7.13 -1.72 -23.84
C PHE A 82 7.19 -0.19 -24.03
N ALA A 83 8.29 0.43 -23.62
CA ALA A 83 8.48 1.88 -23.79
C ALA A 83 8.50 2.26 -25.28
N ASP A 84 9.14 1.46 -26.12
CA ASP A 84 9.25 1.66 -27.56
C ASP A 84 7.90 1.48 -28.25
N TYR A 85 7.11 0.47 -27.87
CA TYR A 85 5.75 0.27 -28.38
C TYR A 85 4.85 1.49 -28.13
N PHE A 86 4.80 2.00 -26.90
CA PHE A 86 4.00 3.18 -26.58
C PHE A 86 4.54 4.44 -27.26
N TYR A 87 5.87 4.55 -27.40
CA TYR A 87 6.49 5.64 -28.14
C TYR A 87 6.04 5.66 -29.61
N PHE A 88 6.08 4.52 -30.30
CA PHE A 88 5.63 4.41 -31.70
C PHE A 88 4.14 4.72 -31.88
N LYS A 89 3.29 4.29 -30.94
CA LYS A 89 1.87 4.65 -30.96
C LYS A 89 1.64 6.17 -30.87
N ASN A 90 2.39 6.86 -30.02
CA ASN A 90 2.29 8.33 -29.92
C ASN A 90 2.88 9.02 -31.17
N LEU A 91 3.86 8.41 -31.85
CA LEU A 91 4.36 8.92 -33.13
C LEU A 91 3.33 8.77 -34.24
N GLU A 92 2.59 7.65 -34.29
CA GLU A 92 1.46 7.46 -35.22
C GLU A 92 0.41 8.55 -35.01
N GLU A 93 0.07 8.85 -33.75
CA GLU A 93 -0.84 9.94 -33.39
C GLU A 93 -0.30 11.32 -33.81
N ALA A 94 0.98 11.59 -33.57
CA ALA A 94 1.63 12.83 -33.99
C ALA A 94 1.63 13.00 -35.52
N ASN A 95 1.92 11.92 -36.25
CA ASN A 95 1.92 11.92 -37.72
C ASN A 95 0.52 12.17 -38.27
N TYR A 96 -0.50 11.53 -37.70
CA TYR A 96 -1.90 11.79 -38.05
C TYR A 96 -2.28 13.27 -37.82
N LEU A 97 -1.85 13.86 -36.69
CA LEU A 97 -2.09 15.28 -36.41
C LEU A 97 -1.44 16.22 -37.44
N GLU A 98 -0.36 15.81 -38.09
CA GLU A 98 0.29 16.58 -39.16
C GLU A 98 -0.39 16.40 -40.53
N THR A 99 -0.94 15.22 -40.81
CA THR A 99 -1.48 14.87 -42.13
C THR A 99 -3.00 14.99 -42.25
N LYS A 100 -3.72 15.20 -41.14
CA LYS A 100 -5.18 15.37 -41.15
C LYS A 100 -5.64 16.60 -41.95
N PRO A 101 -6.91 16.67 -42.39
CA PRO A 101 -7.42 17.75 -43.27
C PRO A 101 -7.18 19.19 -42.76
N HIS A 102 -7.12 19.38 -41.45
CA HIS A 102 -6.68 20.63 -40.81
C HIS A 102 -5.45 20.38 -39.94
N PRO A 103 -4.22 20.43 -40.51
CA PRO A 103 -3.00 20.06 -39.81
C PRO A 103 -2.76 20.81 -38.50
N ALA A 104 -2.47 20.07 -37.43
CA ALA A 104 -2.18 20.58 -36.10
C ALA A 104 -0.71 20.40 -35.73
N ARG A 105 0.19 21.04 -36.50
CA ARG A 105 1.67 20.86 -36.37
C ARG A 105 2.21 21.13 -34.97
N LYS A 106 1.77 22.21 -34.31
CA LYS A 106 2.17 22.53 -32.93
C LYS A 106 1.73 21.46 -31.93
N SER A 107 0.57 20.85 -32.13
CA SER A 107 0.08 19.76 -31.28
C SER A 107 0.86 18.47 -31.53
N ALA A 108 1.19 18.16 -32.78
CA ALA A 108 2.03 17.02 -33.12
C ALA A 108 3.44 17.12 -32.51
N GLU A 109 4.06 18.30 -32.54
CA GLU A 109 5.35 18.56 -31.90
C GLU A 109 5.29 18.33 -30.38
N LYS A 110 4.26 18.86 -29.71
CA LYS A 110 4.01 18.61 -28.27
C LYS A 110 3.82 17.12 -27.97
N VAL A 111 3.06 16.40 -28.80
CA VAL A 111 2.86 14.95 -28.63
C VAL A 111 4.20 14.21 -28.75
N ARG A 112 5.06 14.57 -29.71
CA ARG A 112 6.41 13.97 -29.84
C ARG A 112 7.30 14.27 -28.63
N GLU A 113 7.26 15.48 -28.10
CA GLU A 113 8.02 15.86 -26.90
C GLU A 113 7.56 15.06 -25.68
N ILE A 114 6.25 14.99 -25.44
CA ILE A 114 5.64 14.20 -24.37
C ILE A 114 5.99 12.71 -24.55
N ALA A 115 5.92 12.19 -25.78
CA ALA A 115 6.24 10.81 -26.08
C ALA A 115 7.70 10.46 -25.73
N ARG A 116 8.67 11.35 -26.04
CA ARG A 116 10.09 11.15 -25.67
C ARG A 116 10.27 11.09 -24.15
N LYS A 117 9.69 12.04 -23.42
CA LYS A 117 9.75 12.08 -21.95
C LYS A 117 9.10 10.83 -21.34
N ARG A 118 7.92 10.46 -21.85
CA ARG A 118 7.18 9.29 -21.39
C ARG A 118 7.93 7.99 -21.65
N ARG A 119 8.67 7.87 -22.76
CA ARG A 119 9.46 6.67 -23.08
C ARG A 119 10.46 6.35 -21.98
N GLU A 120 11.24 7.34 -21.54
CA GLU A 120 12.25 7.11 -20.49
C GLU A 120 11.59 6.80 -19.14
N VAL A 121 10.54 7.55 -18.77
CA VAL A 121 9.80 7.30 -17.52
C VAL A 121 9.16 5.91 -17.51
N GLU A 122 8.52 5.49 -18.61
CA GLU A 122 7.90 4.16 -18.73
C GLU A 122 8.94 3.05 -18.63
N LYS A 123 10.11 3.23 -19.27
CA LYS A 123 11.22 2.28 -19.17
C LYS A 123 11.69 2.13 -17.72
N GLN A 124 11.99 3.24 -17.04
CA GLN A 124 12.45 3.22 -15.64
C GLN A 124 11.39 2.63 -14.70
N PHE A 125 10.12 3.03 -14.88
CA PHE A 125 9.00 2.51 -14.11
C PHE A 125 8.86 0.99 -14.27
N ARG A 126 8.96 0.46 -15.50
CA ARG A 126 8.88 -0.98 -15.77
C ARG A 126 10.04 -1.73 -15.13
N ILE A 127 11.27 -1.22 -15.24
CA ILE A 127 12.45 -1.80 -14.60
C ILE A 127 12.24 -1.89 -13.08
N VAL A 128 11.88 -0.77 -12.44
CA VAL A 128 11.65 -0.72 -10.98
C VAL A 128 10.50 -1.63 -10.57
N LYS A 129 9.39 -1.64 -11.32
CA LYS A 129 8.24 -2.51 -11.06
C LYS A 129 8.62 -3.98 -11.11
N TYR A 130 9.39 -4.39 -12.12
CA TYR A 130 9.82 -5.79 -12.25
C TYR A 130 10.86 -6.17 -11.22
N LEU A 131 11.80 -5.28 -10.90
CA LEU A 131 12.77 -5.47 -9.82
C LEU A 131 12.06 -5.63 -8.47
N LEU A 132 11.07 -4.78 -8.18
CA LEU A 132 10.27 -4.86 -6.97
C LEU A 132 9.52 -6.19 -6.92
N HIS A 133 8.87 -6.60 -8.01
CA HIS A 133 8.17 -7.88 -8.07
C HIS A 133 9.13 -9.08 -7.91
N TYR A 134 10.32 -9.00 -8.49
CA TYR A 134 11.36 -9.99 -8.31
C TYR A 134 11.80 -10.08 -6.85
N TYR A 135 12.04 -8.95 -6.18
CA TYR A 135 12.35 -8.92 -4.75
C TYR A 135 11.19 -9.40 -3.88
N GLU A 136 9.94 -9.07 -4.19
CA GLU A 136 8.76 -9.62 -3.50
C GLU A 136 8.68 -11.15 -3.64
N ASN A 137 9.04 -11.69 -4.79
CA ASN A 137 9.06 -13.14 -5.01
C ASN A 137 10.21 -13.82 -4.25
N LEU A 138 11.40 -13.21 -4.25
CA LEU A 138 12.54 -13.73 -3.49
C LEU A 138 12.34 -13.60 -1.98
N PHE A 139 11.66 -12.54 -1.56
CA PHE A 139 11.46 -12.18 -0.16
C PHE A 139 9.96 -11.96 0.10
N PRO A 140 9.15 -13.03 0.22
CA PRO A 140 7.69 -12.93 0.34
C PRO A 140 7.20 -12.11 1.53
N TRP A 141 8.03 -11.90 2.56
CA TRP A 141 7.72 -11.03 3.69
C TRP A 141 7.66 -9.54 3.30
N LEU A 142 8.27 -9.12 2.18
CA LEU A 142 8.17 -7.75 1.67
C LEU A 142 6.73 -7.35 1.34
N VAL A 143 5.88 -8.34 1.05
CA VAL A 143 4.44 -8.14 0.79
C VAL A 143 3.72 -7.55 1.99
N ASP A 144 4.17 -7.80 3.21
CA ASP A 144 3.53 -7.29 4.42
C ASP A 144 3.68 -5.77 4.57
N PHE A 145 4.67 -5.18 3.89
CA PHE A 145 4.85 -3.72 3.81
C PHE A 145 4.03 -3.09 2.66
N ARG A 146 3.38 -3.88 1.80
CA ARG A 146 2.50 -3.32 0.76
C ARG A 146 1.26 -2.70 1.40
N GLY A 147 1.12 -1.39 1.20
CA GLY A 147 0.00 -0.63 1.75
C GLY A 147 0.21 -0.19 3.21
N GLU A 148 1.44 -0.26 3.71
CA GLU A 148 1.89 0.73 4.70
C GLU A 148 2.07 2.07 3.98
N ASP A 149 1.59 3.15 4.60
CA ASP A 149 1.82 4.48 4.05
C ASP A 149 3.34 4.74 4.09
N LEU A 150 3.92 5.20 2.98
CA LEU A 150 5.34 5.54 2.93
C LEU A 150 5.70 6.52 4.06
N ASP A 151 4.77 7.41 4.38
CA ASP A 151 4.90 8.35 5.49
C ASP A 151 4.91 7.66 6.86
N ASP A 152 4.18 6.55 7.03
CA ASP A 152 4.19 5.78 8.28
C ASP A 152 5.49 5.00 8.44
N LEU A 153 6.04 4.44 7.36
CA LEU A 153 7.35 3.78 7.38
C LEU A 153 8.48 4.78 7.67
N ILE A 154 8.43 5.95 7.02
CA ILE A 154 9.38 7.05 7.29
C ILE A 154 9.25 7.48 8.75
N LYS A 155 8.05 7.65 9.29
CA LYS A 155 7.84 7.96 10.71
C LYS A 155 8.39 6.87 11.62
N GLN A 156 8.17 5.59 11.34
CA GLN A 156 8.72 4.51 12.17
C GLN A 156 10.26 4.54 12.21
N ILE A 157 10.91 4.88 11.09
CA ILE A 157 12.36 5.03 11.03
C ILE A 157 12.83 6.29 11.79
N LEU A 158 12.12 7.41 11.64
CA LEU A 158 12.46 8.70 12.26
C LEU A 158 12.11 8.76 13.77
N GLU A 159 11.03 8.12 14.19
CA GLU A 159 10.52 8.06 15.58
C GLU A 159 11.12 6.89 16.38
N LYS A 160 12.06 6.09 15.82
CA LYS A 160 12.87 5.18 16.64
C LYS A 160 13.42 5.98 17.83
N PRO A 161 13.32 5.47 19.07
CA PRO A 161 13.95 6.13 20.20
C PRO A 161 15.44 6.16 19.92
N LYS A 162 15.92 7.31 19.43
CA LYS A 162 17.31 7.50 19.03
C LYS A 162 18.16 6.98 20.17
N LYS A 163 19.13 6.12 19.85
CA LYS A 163 20.09 5.60 20.83
C LYS A 163 20.64 6.81 21.58
N GLY A 164 20.75 6.70 22.92
CA GLY A 164 21.13 7.84 23.76
C GLY A 164 22.38 8.52 23.19
N GLY A 165 22.24 9.79 22.80
CA GLY A 165 23.31 10.59 22.21
C GLY A 165 23.03 11.19 20.83
N GLU A 166 22.09 10.71 20.02
CA GLU A 166 21.83 11.29 18.69
C GLU A 166 20.65 12.28 18.72
N TYR A 167 20.99 13.57 18.74
CA TYR A 167 20.11 14.74 18.69
C TYR A 167 18.98 14.73 19.73
N GLU A 168 19.35 14.91 21.00
CA GLU A 168 18.56 15.76 21.89
C GLU A 168 18.37 17.09 21.15
N ILE A 169 17.18 17.38 20.63
CA ILE A 169 16.85 18.78 20.35
C ILE A 169 16.63 19.38 21.73
N GLU A 170 17.72 19.86 22.33
CA GLU A 170 17.73 20.52 23.62
C GLU A 170 16.60 21.57 23.64
N GLY A 171 15.64 21.40 24.56
CA GLY A 171 14.50 22.31 24.70
C GLY A 171 13.23 22.02 23.88
N TYR A 172 13.16 20.98 23.03
CA TYR A 172 11.91 20.62 22.33
C TYR A 172 11.02 19.71 23.18
N ASP A 173 9.95 20.27 23.77
CA ASP A 173 8.95 19.51 24.51
C ASP A 173 8.01 18.72 23.56
N PRO A 174 7.95 17.38 23.64
CA PRO A 174 7.06 16.56 22.82
C PRO A 174 5.57 16.91 22.97
N ALA A 175 5.16 17.54 24.08
CA ALA A 175 3.79 18.03 24.28
C ALA A 175 3.38 19.07 23.21
N ARG A 176 4.34 19.77 22.58
CA ARG A 176 4.09 20.73 21.50
C ARG A 176 3.46 20.08 20.26
N LYS A 177 3.65 18.78 20.02
CA LYS A 177 2.97 18.03 18.92
C LYS A 177 1.43 18.05 19.08
N TRP A 178 0.95 18.26 20.31
CA TRP A 178 -0.45 18.17 20.69
C TRP A 178 -1.08 19.52 21.02
N LEU A 179 -0.30 20.60 21.02
CA LEU A 179 -0.73 21.92 21.47
C LEU A 179 -0.43 22.97 20.42
N THR A 180 -1.29 23.98 20.29
CA THR A 180 -0.95 25.18 19.53
C THR A 180 0.09 26.01 20.29
N LYS A 181 0.79 26.90 19.60
CA LYS A 181 1.77 27.79 20.23
C LYS A 181 1.15 28.61 21.38
N GLY A 182 -0.04 29.18 21.15
CA GLY A 182 -0.74 29.98 22.15
C GLY A 182 -1.17 29.18 23.39
N GLU A 183 -1.65 27.95 23.21
CA GLU A 183 -2.01 27.06 24.33
C GLU A 183 -0.77 26.66 25.13
N TYR A 184 0.33 26.33 24.44
CA TYR A 184 1.57 25.96 25.09
C TYR A 184 2.18 27.11 25.91
N GLU A 185 2.03 28.36 25.46
CA GLU A 185 2.57 29.52 26.17
C GLU A 185 1.67 29.98 27.33
N LYS A 186 0.33 29.91 27.17
CA LYS A 186 -0.63 30.53 28.10
C LYS A 186 -1.19 29.60 29.17
N LEU A 187 -1.30 28.29 28.91
CA LEU A 187 -1.97 27.38 29.85
C LEU A 187 -1.09 27.06 31.08
N PRO A 188 -1.69 26.89 32.27
CA PRO A 188 -1.02 26.33 33.44
C PRO A 188 -0.46 24.93 33.16
N GLN A 189 0.57 24.51 33.91
CA GLN A 189 1.30 23.27 33.64
C GLN A 189 0.41 22.00 33.63
N ALA A 190 -0.40 21.82 34.68
CA ALA A 190 -1.30 20.67 34.79
C ALA A 190 -2.34 20.63 33.66
N GLU A 191 -3.00 21.76 33.39
CA GLU A 191 -4.02 21.89 32.34
C GLU A 191 -3.43 21.70 30.94
N LYS A 192 -2.25 22.27 30.69
CA LYS A 192 -1.51 22.15 29.44
C LYS A 192 -1.21 20.70 29.09
N PHE A 193 -0.69 19.94 30.06
CA PHE A 193 -0.30 18.55 29.83
C PHE A 193 -1.48 17.60 29.87
N GLN A 194 -2.52 17.89 30.65
CA GLN A 194 -3.77 17.16 30.56
C GLN A 194 -4.40 17.32 29.17
N LEU A 195 -4.48 18.55 28.64
CA LEU A 195 -5.00 18.81 27.30
C LEU A 195 -4.19 18.08 26.21
N ALA A 196 -2.86 18.04 26.35
CA ALA A 196 -2.00 17.28 25.45
C ALA A 196 -2.30 15.77 25.52
N LEU A 197 -2.53 15.22 26.71
CA LEU A 197 -2.91 13.82 26.92
C LEU A 197 -4.31 13.50 26.35
N ASP A 198 -5.27 14.40 26.53
CA ASP A 198 -6.62 14.24 26.00
C ASP A 198 -6.59 14.23 24.46
N ARG A 199 -5.78 15.10 23.85
CA ARG A 199 -5.54 15.14 22.40
C ARG A 199 -4.77 13.92 21.89
N TYR A 200 -3.83 13.40 22.67
CA TYR A 200 -3.17 12.13 22.36
C TYR A 200 -4.19 11.00 22.18
N TRP A 201 -5.20 10.91 23.04
CA TRP A 201 -6.21 9.84 22.97
C TRP A 201 -7.30 10.09 21.91
N SER A 202 -7.70 11.34 21.67
CA SER A 202 -8.80 11.70 20.78
C SER A 202 -8.41 11.90 19.31
N LYS A 203 -7.15 12.28 19.02
CA LYS A 203 -6.71 12.52 17.64
C LYS A 203 -6.64 11.22 16.86
N LYS A 204 -6.94 11.30 15.55
CA LYS A 204 -6.71 10.19 14.62
C LYS A 204 -5.22 9.85 14.58
N LYS A 205 -4.90 8.61 14.97
CA LYS A 205 -3.55 8.05 14.96
C LYS A 205 -3.24 7.33 13.67
N SER A 206 -1.95 7.27 13.32
CA SER A 206 -1.48 6.41 12.23
C SER A 206 -1.58 4.93 12.59
N ARG A 207 -1.41 4.03 11.61
CA ARG A 207 -1.44 2.58 11.87
C ARG A 207 -0.32 2.17 12.83
N TRP A 208 0.85 2.77 12.67
CA TRP A 208 1.99 2.55 13.55
C TRP A 208 1.74 3.08 14.98
N GLU A 209 1.22 4.31 15.13
CA GLU A 209 0.90 4.87 16.46
C GLU A 209 -0.13 4.01 17.20
N ILE A 210 -1.10 3.43 16.49
CA ILE A 210 -2.07 2.49 17.05
C ILE A 210 -1.41 1.18 17.46
N GLY A 211 -0.49 0.64 16.65
CA GLY A 211 0.29 -0.56 16.98
C GLY A 211 1.10 -0.36 18.26
N ARG A 212 1.86 0.73 18.34
CA ARG A 212 2.63 1.11 19.54
C ARG A 212 1.73 1.24 20.77
N ASP A 213 0.58 1.91 20.65
CA ASP A 213 -0.36 2.08 21.77
C ASP A 213 -0.95 0.73 22.24
N TYR A 214 -1.14 -0.21 21.30
CA TYR A 214 -1.60 -1.55 21.59
C TYR A 214 -0.55 -2.39 22.32
N GLU A 215 0.71 -2.34 21.87
CA GLU A 215 1.84 -2.96 22.57
C GLU A 215 1.98 -2.43 23.99
N ARG A 216 1.90 -1.10 24.16
CA ARG A 216 1.90 -0.45 25.48
C ARG A 216 0.77 -0.95 26.37
N TYR A 217 -0.45 -1.07 25.82
CA TYR A 217 -1.60 -1.57 26.57
C TYR A 217 -1.42 -3.01 27.03
N VAL A 218 -0.96 -3.91 26.15
CA VAL A 218 -0.68 -5.30 26.53
C VAL A 218 0.42 -5.33 27.59
N GLY A 219 1.50 -4.59 27.42
CA GLY A 219 2.55 -4.51 28.44
C GLY A 219 2.05 -3.96 29.78
N TYR A 220 1.19 -2.93 29.78
CA TYR A 220 0.57 -2.40 31.00
C TYR A 220 -0.23 -3.46 31.77
N LEU A 221 -0.95 -4.34 31.07
CA LEU A 221 -1.68 -5.44 31.72
C LEU A 221 -0.72 -6.42 32.40
N TYR A 222 0.37 -6.75 31.74
CA TYR A 222 1.42 -7.60 32.30
C TYR A 222 2.14 -6.94 33.49
N GLU A 223 2.44 -5.63 33.42
CA GLU A 223 2.99 -4.87 34.55
C GLU A 223 2.01 -4.87 35.74
N THR A 224 0.71 -4.73 35.48
CA THR A 224 -0.34 -4.81 36.52
C THR A 224 -0.37 -6.20 37.18
N ASP A 225 -0.10 -7.25 36.42
CA ASP A 225 0.05 -8.63 36.89
C ASP A 225 1.44 -8.95 37.48
N LYS A 226 2.24 -7.91 37.73
CA LYS A 226 3.57 -7.95 38.36
C LYS A 226 4.64 -8.65 37.53
N TYR A 227 4.54 -8.62 36.20
CA TYR A 227 5.66 -8.99 35.33
C TYR A 227 6.61 -7.81 35.17
N ASN A 228 7.90 -8.09 35.06
CA ASN A 228 8.88 -7.14 34.55
C ASN A 228 8.79 -7.12 33.02
N VAL A 229 8.45 -5.97 32.44
CA VAL A 229 8.08 -5.84 31.02
C VAL A 229 9.14 -5.06 30.24
N TYR A 230 9.62 -5.64 29.15
CA TYR A 230 10.48 -4.98 28.17
C TYR A 230 9.73 -4.81 26.85
N TYR A 231 9.51 -3.54 26.46
CA TYR A 231 8.83 -3.15 25.21
C TYR A 231 9.77 -3.24 24.00
N GLN A 232 10.18 -4.45 23.64
CA GLN A 232 11.17 -4.70 22.61
C GLN A 232 10.80 -4.10 21.25
N GLY A 233 9.55 -4.25 20.79
CA GLY A 233 9.10 -3.73 19.49
C GLY A 233 9.24 -2.21 19.38
N ILE A 234 8.87 -1.49 20.45
CA ILE A 234 8.98 -0.03 20.51
C ILE A 234 10.44 0.43 20.62
N VAL A 235 11.26 -0.29 21.40
CA VAL A 235 12.65 0.11 21.69
C VAL A 235 13.61 -0.24 20.56
N GLU A 236 13.46 -1.42 19.95
CA GLU A 236 14.36 -1.93 18.90
C GLU A 236 13.84 -1.64 17.48
N GLY A 237 12.53 -1.37 17.33
CA GLY A 237 11.88 -1.13 16.04
C GLY A 237 12.08 -2.33 15.11
N LEU A 238 12.48 -2.08 13.86
CA LEU A 238 12.70 -3.12 12.83
C LEU A 238 13.70 -4.24 13.20
N ALA A 239 14.46 -4.11 14.29
CA ALA A 239 15.41 -5.12 14.75
C ALA A 239 14.81 -6.12 15.77
N ASP A 240 13.56 -5.91 16.20
CA ASP A 240 12.85 -6.71 17.21
C ASP A 240 12.60 -8.19 16.81
N LEU A 241 12.72 -8.47 15.51
CA LEU A 241 12.37 -9.74 14.87
C LEU A 241 10.89 -10.14 15.12
N GLY A 242 10.00 -9.17 15.34
CA GLY A 242 8.59 -9.39 15.64
C GLY A 242 8.31 -9.88 17.07
N ARG A 243 9.19 -9.60 18.03
CA ARG A 243 8.94 -9.77 19.47
C ARG A 243 8.59 -8.39 20.02
N ASP A 244 7.31 -8.15 20.27
CA ASP A 244 6.85 -6.81 20.60
C ASP A 244 7.02 -6.52 22.10
N VAL A 245 6.68 -7.49 22.95
CA VAL A 245 6.82 -7.37 24.41
C VAL A 245 7.46 -8.63 24.98
N ILE A 246 8.42 -8.48 25.89
CA ILE A 246 8.95 -9.57 26.70
C ILE A 246 8.53 -9.33 28.15
N ALA A 247 7.70 -10.20 28.70
CA ALA A 247 7.25 -10.14 30.08
C ALA A 247 7.90 -11.26 30.90
N THR A 248 8.70 -10.91 31.92
CA THR A 248 9.41 -11.87 32.78
C THR A 248 8.83 -11.85 34.19
N LYS A 249 8.57 -13.02 34.76
CA LYS A 249 8.20 -13.20 36.16
C LYS A 249 8.85 -14.47 36.67
N ASP A 250 9.79 -14.31 37.60
CA ASP A 250 10.62 -15.41 38.11
C ASP A 250 11.37 -16.16 36.98
N ASP A 251 11.20 -17.47 36.86
CA ASP A 251 11.79 -18.32 35.82
C ASP A 251 10.97 -18.32 34.51
N LYS A 252 9.79 -17.70 34.51
CA LYS A 252 8.85 -17.67 33.40
C LYS A 252 9.04 -16.42 32.55
N VAL A 253 9.09 -16.61 31.23
CA VAL A 253 9.09 -15.53 30.23
C VAL A 253 7.95 -15.71 29.25
N ASP A 254 7.06 -14.74 29.17
CA ASP A 254 6.09 -14.63 28.08
C ASP A 254 6.69 -13.72 27.00
N VAL A 255 7.08 -14.31 25.87
CA VAL A 255 7.41 -13.56 24.65
C VAL A 255 6.11 -13.32 23.92
N ILE A 256 5.80 -12.05 23.65
CA ILE A 256 4.50 -11.61 23.18
C ILE A 256 4.62 -10.92 21.82
N GLN A 257 3.77 -11.29 20.89
CA GLN A 257 3.55 -10.57 19.64
C GLN A 257 2.11 -10.03 19.59
N CYS A 258 1.99 -8.78 19.17
CA CYS A 258 0.81 -7.95 19.14
C CYS A 258 0.51 -7.54 17.69
N LYS A 259 -0.67 -7.90 17.18
CA LYS A 259 -1.13 -7.50 15.84
C LYS A 259 -2.45 -6.74 15.91
N TYR A 260 -2.38 -5.42 15.87
CA TYR A 260 -3.56 -4.55 15.83
C TYR A 260 -4.01 -4.27 14.40
N TRP A 261 -4.83 -5.16 13.84
CA TRP A 261 -5.34 -5.07 12.46
C TRP A 261 -6.84 -4.75 12.41
N SER A 262 -7.30 -4.33 11.23
CA SER A 262 -8.73 -4.11 10.99
C SER A 262 -9.53 -5.40 11.13
N GLN A 263 -10.78 -5.30 11.60
CA GLN A 263 -11.65 -6.43 11.94
C GLN A 263 -11.96 -7.37 10.76
N HIS A 264 -11.89 -6.86 9.52
CA HIS A 264 -12.12 -7.67 8.32
C HIS A 264 -10.87 -8.41 7.82
N LYS A 265 -9.70 -8.11 8.38
CA LYS A 265 -8.47 -8.83 8.05
C LYS A 265 -8.41 -10.12 8.87
N VAL A 266 -7.69 -11.11 8.35
CA VAL A 266 -7.49 -12.39 9.03
C VAL A 266 -6.00 -12.64 9.19
N ILE A 267 -5.60 -13.10 10.38
CA ILE A 267 -4.24 -13.54 10.64
C ILE A 267 -4.06 -14.96 10.08
N HIS A 268 -3.18 -15.08 9.10
CA HIS A 268 -2.83 -16.36 8.49
C HIS A 268 -1.62 -17.01 9.17
N GLU A 269 -1.47 -18.31 8.97
CA GLU A 269 -0.51 -19.21 9.61
C GLU A 269 0.94 -18.74 9.51
N LYS A 270 1.29 -18.02 8.43
CA LYS A 270 2.62 -17.44 8.23
C LYS A 270 3.08 -16.59 9.42
N HIS A 271 2.18 -15.84 10.06
CA HIS A 271 2.52 -15.00 11.20
C HIS A 271 2.85 -15.82 12.45
N ILE A 272 2.09 -16.90 12.67
CA ILE A 272 2.33 -17.83 13.78
C ILE A 272 3.64 -18.59 13.57
N CYS A 273 3.90 -19.06 12.35
CA CYS A 273 5.16 -19.73 12.01
C CYS A 273 6.37 -18.80 12.19
N GLN A 274 6.27 -17.55 11.70
CA GLN A 274 7.32 -16.55 11.87
C GLN A 274 7.57 -16.26 13.36
N PHE A 275 6.52 -16.04 14.13
CA PHE A 275 6.61 -15.77 15.56
C PHE A 275 7.22 -16.94 16.33
N LYS A 276 6.83 -18.19 16.02
CA LYS A 276 7.45 -19.36 16.65
C LYS A 276 8.95 -19.40 16.41
N GLY A 277 9.42 -19.06 15.21
CA GLY A 277 10.85 -18.98 14.92
C GLY A 277 11.59 -18.01 15.85
N THR A 278 10.98 -16.88 16.20
CA THR A 278 11.61 -15.84 17.02
C THR A 278 11.51 -16.13 18.51
N VAL A 279 10.44 -16.81 18.93
CA VAL A 279 10.31 -17.42 20.27
C VAL A 279 11.39 -18.48 20.47
N LEU A 280 11.58 -19.39 19.51
CA LEU A 280 12.62 -20.42 19.58
C LEU A 280 14.02 -19.82 19.65
N LYS A 281 14.29 -18.76 18.88
CA LYS A 281 15.54 -18.01 19.00
C LYS A 281 15.75 -17.51 20.44
N TYR A 282 14.73 -16.92 21.06
CA TYR A 282 14.82 -16.45 22.45
C TYR A 282 15.07 -17.58 23.45
N VAL A 283 14.45 -18.75 23.25
CA VAL A 283 14.69 -19.97 24.05
C VAL A 283 16.15 -20.39 23.96
N ILE A 284 16.72 -20.46 22.75
CA ILE A 284 18.12 -20.85 22.54
C ILE A 284 19.08 -19.87 23.23
N GLU A 285 18.76 -18.58 23.20
CA GLU A 285 19.55 -17.53 23.86
C GLU A 285 19.36 -17.51 25.40
N ASN A 286 18.32 -18.17 25.93
CA ASN A 286 17.96 -18.17 27.35
C ASN A 286 17.54 -19.59 27.83
N PRO A 287 18.47 -20.57 27.83
CA PRO A 287 18.12 -21.98 28.10
C PRO A 287 17.61 -22.24 29.52
N ASP A 288 17.96 -21.38 30.48
CA ASP A 288 17.57 -21.52 31.89
C ASP A 288 16.16 -21.00 32.19
N LYS A 289 15.47 -20.40 31.20
CA LYS A 289 14.15 -19.79 31.38
C LYS A 289 13.06 -20.63 30.73
N LYS A 290 11.89 -20.68 31.36
CA LYS A 290 10.67 -21.26 30.78
C LYS A 290 9.97 -20.23 29.91
N VAL A 291 10.17 -20.33 28.61
CA VAL A 291 9.66 -19.35 27.63
C VAL A 291 8.34 -19.84 27.03
N PHE A 292 7.35 -18.97 27.00
CA PHE A 292 6.05 -19.19 26.37
C PHE A 292 5.81 -18.13 25.28
N GLY A 293 5.27 -18.56 24.14
CA GLY A 293 4.86 -17.65 23.08
C GLY A 293 3.40 -17.25 23.23
N ARG A 294 3.13 -15.94 23.24
CA ARG A 294 1.78 -15.35 23.38
C ARG A 294 1.47 -14.47 22.17
N PHE A 295 0.39 -14.73 21.45
CA PHE A 295 -0.02 -13.96 20.28
C PHE A 295 -1.33 -13.21 20.54
N PHE A 296 -1.26 -11.89 20.61
CA PHE A 296 -2.41 -11.01 20.80
C PHE A 296 -2.81 -10.38 19.48
N THR A 297 -4.10 -10.39 19.16
CA THR A 297 -4.61 -9.63 18.02
C THR A 297 -5.96 -9.01 18.28
N SER A 298 -6.20 -7.87 17.65
CA SER A 298 -7.50 -7.21 17.65
C SER A 298 -8.52 -7.87 16.72
N THR A 299 -8.10 -8.83 15.89
CA THR A 299 -8.97 -9.54 14.94
C THR A 299 -8.86 -11.06 15.13
N LYS A 300 -9.14 -11.85 14.09
CA LYS A 300 -9.23 -13.31 14.15
C LYS A 300 -8.10 -13.98 13.39
N LEU A 301 -7.72 -15.15 13.88
CA LEU A 301 -6.87 -16.10 13.19
C LEU A 301 -7.73 -16.94 12.24
N SER A 302 -7.14 -17.32 11.10
CA SER A 302 -7.73 -18.34 10.23
C SER A 302 -7.76 -19.70 10.93
N ASP A 303 -8.64 -20.61 10.52
CA ASP A 303 -8.71 -21.97 11.08
C ASP A 303 -7.39 -22.72 10.96
N THR A 304 -6.67 -22.51 9.84
CA THR A 304 -5.32 -23.05 9.64
C THR A 304 -4.35 -22.44 10.65
N ALA A 305 -4.34 -21.11 10.82
CA ALA A 305 -3.48 -20.46 11.81
C ALA A 305 -3.72 -20.97 13.24
N LYS A 306 -4.96 -21.24 13.63
CA LYS A 306 -5.30 -21.83 14.94
C LYS A 306 -4.72 -23.24 15.11
N LYS A 307 -4.81 -24.07 14.07
CA LYS A 307 -4.19 -25.41 14.07
C LYS A 307 -2.66 -25.31 14.22
N PHE A 308 -2.04 -24.37 13.50
CA PHE A 308 -0.60 -24.11 13.62
C PHE A 308 -0.23 -23.60 15.02
N ALA A 309 -0.98 -22.66 15.59
CA ALA A 309 -0.72 -22.13 16.93
C ALA A 309 -0.75 -23.25 17.98
N LYS A 310 -1.75 -24.14 17.89
CA LYS A 310 -1.82 -25.32 18.76
C LYS A 310 -0.65 -26.29 18.55
N ALA A 311 -0.29 -26.59 17.30
CA ALA A 311 0.81 -27.51 16.99
C ALA A 311 2.20 -26.96 17.37
N LEU A 312 2.36 -25.63 17.34
CA LEU A 312 3.60 -24.93 17.67
C LEU A 312 3.64 -24.44 19.12
N GLU A 313 2.64 -24.77 19.94
CA GLU A 313 2.53 -24.36 21.35
C GLU A 313 2.63 -22.84 21.52
N ILE A 314 1.92 -22.11 20.65
CA ILE A 314 1.72 -20.66 20.76
C ILE A 314 0.31 -20.43 21.27
N ASP A 315 0.21 -19.81 22.44
CA ASP A 315 -1.06 -19.37 22.99
C ASP A 315 -1.51 -18.09 22.28
N PHE A 316 -2.81 -17.94 22.01
CA PHE A 316 -3.32 -16.79 21.27
C PHE A 316 -4.60 -16.23 21.88
N ILE A 317 -4.81 -14.91 21.70
CA ILE A 317 -6.02 -14.19 22.12
C ILE A 317 -6.51 -13.37 20.94
N GLU A 318 -7.72 -13.70 20.47
CA GLU A 318 -8.42 -13.03 19.37
C GLU A 318 -9.33 -11.90 19.88
N ASP A 319 -9.73 -11.00 18.99
CA ASP A 319 -10.67 -9.91 19.25
C ASP A 319 -10.29 -9.03 20.47
N PHE A 320 -9.01 -8.99 20.82
CA PHE A 320 -8.49 -8.26 21.97
C PHE A 320 -8.24 -6.80 21.59
N LYS A 321 -9.21 -5.93 21.89
CA LYS A 321 -9.18 -4.52 21.48
C LYS A 321 -8.39 -3.65 22.47
N LEU A 322 -7.73 -2.63 21.92
CA LEU A 322 -7.13 -1.54 22.69
C LEU A 322 -8.23 -0.79 23.43
N LYS A 323 -8.10 -0.67 24.75
CA LYS A 323 -8.99 0.10 25.61
C LYS A 323 -8.21 1.26 26.23
N PRO A 324 -8.87 2.40 26.54
CA PRO A 324 -8.25 3.43 27.36
C PRO A 324 -7.79 2.84 28.70
N TYR A 325 -6.56 3.16 29.10
CA TYR A 325 -5.95 2.71 30.35
C TYR A 325 -5.19 3.88 31.00
N PRO A 326 -4.89 3.79 32.32
CA PRO A 326 -4.05 4.78 33.00
C PRO A 326 -2.66 4.80 32.33
N SER A 327 -2.39 5.81 31.50
CA SER A 327 -1.21 5.83 30.64
C SER A 327 -0.13 6.77 31.12
N ILE A 328 -0.24 7.35 32.31
CA ILE A 328 0.82 8.17 32.91
C ILE A 328 1.62 7.27 33.84
N LYS A 329 2.93 7.14 33.59
CA LYS A 329 3.85 6.35 34.39
C LYS A 329 4.48 7.23 35.47
N CYS A 330 4.18 6.99 36.74
CA CYS A 330 4.76 7.69 37.88
C CYS A 330 5.85 6.84 38.51
N ASN A 331 7.13 7.21 38.35
CA ASN A 331 8.27 6.46 38.87
C ASN A 331 9.14 7.28 39.83
N VAL A 332 9.95 6.59 40.63
CA VAL A 332 10.88 7.20 41.59
C VAL A 332 12.29 7.01 41.05
N SER A 333 12.96 8.12 40.72
CA SER A 333 14.31 8.10 40.17
C SER A 333 15.29 7.37 41.10
N ARG A 334 15.99 6.36 40.58
CA ARG A 334 17.00 5.61 41.35
C ARG A 334 18.23 6.43 41.74
N LYS A 335 18.49 7.56 41.06
CA LYS A 335 19.68 8.39 41.31
C LYS A 335 19.51 9.35 42.48
N ASN A 336 18.32 9.89 42.66
CA ASN A 336 18.06 11.01 43.58
C ASN A 336 16.70 10.92 44.29
N ASN A 337 15.98 9.81 44.16
CA ASN A 337 14.66 9.59 44.76
C ASN A 337 13.58 10.63 44.38
N GLU A 338 13.79 11.38 43.30
CA GLU A 338 12.79 12.32 42.81
C GLU A 338 11.59 11.56 42.23
N LYS A 339 10.38 12.01 42.58
CA LYS A 339 9.12 11.54 42.01
C LYS A 339 8.88 12.20 40.65
N ILE A 340 8.95 11.42 39.59
CA ILE A 340 8.77 11.87 38.21
C ILE A 340 7.63 11.12 37.52
N TYR A 341 6.83 11.83 36.72
CA TYR A 341 5.84 11.20 35.84
C TYR A 341 6.21 11.37 34.37
N HIS A 342 5.88 10.35 33.58
CA HIS A 342 6.08 10.31 32.14
C HIS A 342 4.73 10.20 31.44
N LEU A 343 4.50 11.10 30.49
CA LEU A 343 3.38 11.03 29.55
C LEU A 343 3.71 10.05 28.42
N PRO A 344 2.71 9.47 27.72
CA PRO A 344 2.93 8.46 26.68
C PRO A 344 3.73 8.96 25.46
N PHE A 345 3.94 10.27 25.33
CA PHE A 345 4.76 10.88 24.29
C PHE A 345 6.11 11.42 24.82
N ASP A 346 6.43 11.19 26.10
CA ASP A 346 7.73 11.53 26.66
C ASP A 346 8.78 10.48 26.25
N GLN A 347 10.01 10.93 26.02
CA GLN A 347 11.08 10.11 25.43
C GLN A 347 11.44 8.84 26.22
N GLN A 348 11.37 8.91 27.56
CA GLN A 348 11.72 7.78 28.43
C GLN A 348 10.53 6.87 28.75
N TYR A 349 9.32 7.16 28.24
CA TYR A 349 8.10 6.45 28.62
C TYR A 349 8.19 4.93 28.43
N ASP A 350 8.69 4.48 27.29
CA ASP A 350 8.78 3.05 26.95
C ASP A 350 9.93 2.33 27.64
N ARG A 351 10.88 3.08 28.23
CA ARG A 351 12.00 2.53 29.00
C ARG A 351 11.74 2.53 30.51
N THR A 352 10.82 3.37 30.97
CA THR A 352 10.39 3.41 32.36
C THR A 352 9.43 2.26 32.63
N ILE A 353 9.79 1.39 33.57
CA ILE A 353 8.95 0.28 34.07
C ILE A 353 8.47 0.70 35.46
N ILE A 354 7.23 0.37 35.80
CA ILE A 354 6.64 0.72 37.10
C ILE A 354 6.90 -0.38 38.14
N GLU A 355 7.64 -0.04 39.18
CA GLU A 355 7.94 -0.91 40.32
C GLU A 355 7.04 -0.59 41.52
N GLN A 356 5.97 -1.35 41.72
CA GLN A 356 5.01 -1.13 42.81
C GLN A 356 5.67 -1.08 44.20
N GLU A 357 6.73 -1.88 44.41
CA GLU A 357 7.49 -1.93 45.67
C GLU A 357 8.16 -0.59 46.04
N ARG A 358 8.36 0.29 45.06
CA ARG A 358 8.96 1.62 45.23
C ARG A 358 7.92 2.74 45.26
N ASN A 359 6.64 2.40 45.48
CA ASN A 359 5.48 3.30 45.41
C ASN A 359 5.27 3.94 44.03
N GLU A 360 5.78 3.30 42.98
CA GLU A 360 5.56 3.70 41.60
C GLU A 360 4.17 3.22 41.15
N CYS A 361 3.51 3.97 40.27
CA CYS A 361 2.15 3.65 39.85
C CYS A 361 1.81 4.19 38.47
N TYR A 362 0.70 3.71 37.93
CA TYR A 362 0.04 4.32 36.80
C TYR A 362 -1.12 5.19 37.26
N VAL A 363 -1.28 6.35 36.63
CA VAL A 363 -2.40 7.26 36.89
C VAL A 363 -3.09 7.68 35.59
N LYS A 364 -4.34 8.12 35.69
CA LYS A 364 -5.15 8.47 34.53
C LYS A 364 -4.98 9.92 34.09
N THR A 365 -4.72 10.81 35.05
CA THR A 365 -4.71 12.25 34.81
C THR A 365 -3.47 12.92 35.39
N VAL A 366 -3.05 14.01 34.76
CA VAL A 366 -1.92 14.84 35.22
C VAL A 366 -2.19 15.41 36.62
N PRO A 367 -3.38 15.95 36.94
CA PRO A 367 -3.70 16.38 38.30
C PRO A 367 -3.56 15.27 39.35
N GLU A 368 -3.89 14.02 39.01
CA GLU A 368 -3.70 12.87 39.90
C GLU A 368 -2.22 12.61 40.17
N ALA A 369 -1.37 12.65 39.14
CA ALA A 369 0.09 12.52 39.29
C ALA A 369 0.68 13.61 40.19
N GLU A 370 0.31 14.86 39.95
CA GLU A 370 0.83 16.01 40.71
C GLU A 370 0.34 16.01 42.16
N LYS A 371 -0.90 15.59 42.41
CA LYS A 371 -1.44 15.40 43.77
C LYS A 371 -0.67 14.34 44.56
N LEU A 372 -0.14 13.30 43.90
CA LEU A 372 0.72 12.29 44.51
C LEU A 372 2.18 12.76 44.72
N GLY A 373 2.48 14.00 44.34
CA GLY A 373 3.78 14.65 44.48
C GLY A 373 4.75 14.35 43.34
N TYR A 374 4.27 13.84 42.20
CA TYR A 374 5.10 13.62 41.02
C TYR A 374 5.17 14.89 40.17
N ARG A 375 6.38 15.25 39.73
CA ARG A 375 6.59 16.30 38.72
C ARG A 375 6.81 15.68 37.33
N ARG A 376 6.54 16.40 36.25
CA ARG A 376 6.84 15.87 34.90
C ARG A 376 8.33 15.60 34.71
N ALA A 377 8.67 14.52 34.03
CA ALA A 377 10.06 14.13 33.76
C ALA A 377 10.81 15.14 32.89
N PHE A 378 10.16 15.69 31.86
CA PHE A 378 10.73 16.71 30.98
C PHE A 378 11.01 18.01 31.75
N ARG A 379 12.30 18.31 31.98
CA ARG A 379 12.75 19.60 32.53
C ARG A 379 12.96 20.55 31.36
N TRP A 380 12.05 21.50 31.15
CA TRP A 380 12.33 22.60 30.24
C TRP A 380 13.44 23.46 30.86
N GLN A 381 14.65 23.36 30.33
CA GLN A 381 15.68 24.37 30.56
C GLN A 381 15.30 25.52 29.64
N GLY A 382 14.79 26.61 30.23
CA GLY A 382 14.65 27.84 29.47
C GLY A 382 16.01 28.29 28.98
N GLU A 383 16.06 29.05 27.89
CA GLU A 383 17.23 29.86 27.58
C GLU A 383 17.59 30.62 28.86
N ASN A 384 18.70 30.23 29.49
CA ASN A 384 19.34 31.09 30.47
C ASN A 384 19.65 32.38 29.72
N LYS A 385 18.82 33.41 29.94
CA LYS A 385 19.26 34.78 29.77
C LYS A 385 20.37 34.97 30.79
N ASN A 386 21.59 34.62 30.39
CA ASN A 386 22.78 34.99 31.12
C ASN A 386 22.79 36.52 31.20
N ASN A 387 22.74 37.00 32.44
CA ASN A 387 23.17 38.35 32.81
C ASN A 387 24.63 38.57 32.41
#